data_AF-E0XUR9-F1
#
_entry.id   AF-E0XUR9-F1
#
_cell.length_a   1.000
_cell.length_b   1.000
_cell.length_c   1.000
_cell.angle_alpha   90.00
_cell.angle_beta   90.00
_cell.angle_gamma   90.00
#
_symmetry.space_group_name_H-M   'P 1'
#
loop_
_entity.id
_entity.type
_entity.pdbx_description
1 polymer ?
#
loop_
_entity_poly.entity_id
_entity_poly.type
_entity_poly.pdbx_seq_one_letter_code
_entity_poly.pdbx_strand_id
1 'polypeptide(L)'
;MKVQHTETPRIFISTIPFGKVDPSPLQALDKSGFDYSINPLGRKLNAEEIAEIARGYDALIAGTEDTAQLIQVSTNLKIISRVGIGLDSVPLELCKTRGITVCYTPDAVAM
;
A
#
# COMPACT_ATOMS: atom_id res chain seq x y z
N MET A 1 -17.99 22.86 17.55
CA MET A 1 -18.47 21.81 16.62
C MET A 1 -17.28 20.96 16.25
N LYS A 2 -17.16 19.74 16.79
CA LYS A 2 -16.08 18.80 16.40
C LYS A 2 -16.64 17.93 15.29
N VAL A 3 -16.16 18.15 14.06
CA VAL A 3 -16.46 17.26 12.94
C VAL A 3 -15.68 15.97 13.21
N GLN A 4 -16.38 14.95 13.73
CA GLN A 4 -15.83 13.61 13.89
C GLN A 4 -15.95 12.92 12.53
N HIS A 5 -14.94 13.02 11.67
CA HIS A 5 -14.78 12.06 10.58
C HIS A 5 -13.96 10.89 11.13
N THR A 6 -14.65 9.90 11.69
CA THR A 6 -14.06 8.60 12.01
C THR A 6 -14.43 7.63 10.88
N GLU A 7 -13.92 7.88 9.67
CA GLU A 7 -13.92 6.83 8.64
C GLU A 7 -12.70 5.96 8.88
N THR A 8 -12.93 4.66 9.04
CA THR A 8 -11.86 3.67 9.22
C THR A 8 -10.93 3.72 8.01
N PRO A 9 -9.62 3.92 8.19
CA PRO A 9 -8.66 3.89 7.10
C PRO A 9 -8.76 2.60 6.28
N ARG A 10 -8.75 2.74 4.95
CA ARG A 10 -8.78 1.59 4.03
C ARG A 10 -7.40 1.29 3.48
N ILE A 11 -6.99 0.04 3.58
CA ILE A 11 -5.66 -0.45 3.17
C ILE A 11 -5.80 -1.38 1.96
N PHE A 12 -5.08 -1.09 0.88
CA PHE A 12 -5.01 -2.00 -0.25
C PHE A 12 -3.70 -2.79 -0.23
N ILE A 13 -3.79 -4.11 -0.35
CA ILE A 13 -2.64 -5.01 -0.44
C ILE A 13 -2.54 -5.46 -1.90
N SER A 14 -1.69 -4.80 -2.68
CA SER A 14 -1.52 -5.07 -4.12
C SER A 14 -0.62 -6.28 -4.38
N THR A 15 0.33 -6.55 -3.48
CA THR A 15 1.26 -7.67 -3.61
C THR A 15 0.64 -8.99 -3.19
N ILE A 16 1.04 -10.04 -3.89
CA ILE A 16 0.61 -11.42 -3.64
C ILE A 16 1.74 -12.41 -3.97
N PRO A 17 1.81 -13.55 -3.27
CA PRO A 17 1.05 -13.85 -2.07
C PRO A 17 1.51 -12.97 -0.88
N PHE A 18 0.57 -12.40 -0.13
CA PHE A 18 0.85 -11.65 1.10
C PHE A 18 0.29 -12.41 2.30
N GLY A 19 1.09 -12.58 3.35
CA GLY A 19 0.67 -13.30 4.56
C GLY A 19 0.49 -14.82 4.40
N LYS A 20 0.89 -15.42 3.26
CA LYS A 20 0.68 -16.86 2.98
C LYS A 20 1.64 -17.77 3.74
N VAL A 21 2.91 -17.39 3.84
CA VAL A 21 3.94 -18.16 4.55
C VAL A 21 3.93 -17.84 6.04
N ASP A 22 3.84 -16.56 6.37
CA ASP A 22 3.64 -16.07 7.73
C ASP A 22 2.35 -15.22 7.78
N PRO A 23 1.30 -15.66 8.48
CA PRO A 23 0.05 -14.91 8.59
C PRO A 23 0.13 -13.73 9.58
N SER A 24 1.22 -13.55 10.32
CA SER A 24 1.35 -12.49 11.33
C SER A 24 1.02 -11.08 10.84
N PRO A 25 1.35 -10.66 9.59
CA PRO A 25 1.00 -9.33 9.10
C PRO A 25 -0.51 -9.15 8.89
N LEU A 26 -1.20 -10.19 8.42
CA LEU A 26 -2.66 -10.17 8.25
C LEU A 26 -3.36 -10.14 9.62
N GLN A 27 -2.87 -10.94 10.58
CA GLN A 27 -3.39 -10.91 11.95
C GLN A 27 -3.20 -9.55 12.63
N ALA A 28 -2.11 -8.85 12.33
CA ALA A 28 -1.89 -7.50 12.83
C ALA A 28 -2.89 -6.50 12.23
N LEU A 29 -3.21 -6.63 10.93
CA LEU A 29 -4.26 -5.84 10.29
C LEU A 29 -5.64 -6.14 10.90
N ASP A 30 -5.99 -7.41 11.08
CA ASP A 30 -7.25 -7.82 11.73
C ASP A 30 -7.40 -7.20 13.14
N LYS A 31 -6.32 -7.20 13.93
CA LYS A 31 -6.30 -6.62 15.29
C LYS A 31 -6.31 -5.10 15.31
N SER A 32 -5.91 -4.44 14.22
CA SER A 32 -5.84 -2.98 14.15
C SER A 32 -7.21 -2.32 14.01
N GLY A 33 -8.22 -3.07 13.55
CA GLY A 33 -9.55 -2.54 13.23
C GLY A 33 -9.59 -1.71 11.94
N PHE A 34 -8.53 -1.75 11.12
CA PHE A 34 -8.54 -1.15 9.79
C PHE A 34 -9.19 -2.06 8.76
N ASP A 35 -9.91 -1.46 7.82
CA ASP A 35 -10.44 -2.20 6.67
C ASP A 35 -9.30 -2.43 5.67
N TYR A 36 -9.20 -3.64 5.15
CA TYR A 36 -8.25 -3.94 4.10
C TYR A 36 -8.85 -4.81 3.00
N SER A 37 -8.25 -4.74 1.81
CA SER A 37 -8.60 -5.59 0.68
C SER A 37 -7.33 -6.07 -0.01
N ILE A 38 -7.35 -7.32 -0.46
CA ILE A 38 -6.22 -7.96 -1.15
C ILE A 38 -6.51 -7.95 -2.65
N ASN A 39 -5.46 -7.75 -3.44
CA ASN A 39 -5.48 -7.89 -4.89
C ASN A 39 -6.26 -9.15 -5.33
N PRO A 40 -7.39 -9.00 -6.04
CA PRO A 40 -8.27 -10.11 -6.40
C PRO A 40 -7.77 -10.89 -7.62
N LEU A 41 -6.81 -10.37 -8.38
CA LEU A 41 -6.43 -10.94 -9.69
C LEU A 41 -5.45 -12.10 -9.60
N GLY A 42 -4.87 -12.39 -8.43
CA GLY A 42 -3.96 -13.53 -8.29
C GLY A 42 -2.65 -13.42 -9.09
N ARG A 43 -2.38 -12.26 -9.73
CA ARG A 43 -1.09 -11.89 -10.35
C ARG A 43 -0.63 -10.47 -9.97
N LYS A 44 0.62 -10.14 -10.29
CA LYS A 44 1.13 -8.76 -10.23
C LYS A 44 0.23 -7.83 -11.06
N LEU A 45 -0.13 -6.69 -10.47
CA LEU A 45 -0.91 -5.65 -11.14
C LEU A 45 0.03 -4.70 -11.90
N ASN A 46 -0.47 -4.14 -13.00
CA ASN A 46 0.19 -3.05 -13.70
C ASN A 46 -0.17 -1.68 -13.09
N ALA A 47 0.48 -0.61 -13.56
CA ALA A 47 0.30 0.74 -13.04
C ALA A 47 -1.15 1.25 -13.14
N GLU A 48 -1.84 0.93 -14.24
CA GLU A 48 -3.23 1.33 -14.48
C GLU A 48 -4.19 0.60 -13.55
N GLU A 49 -4.03 -0.72 -13.41
CA GLU A 49 -4.87 -1.56 -12.54
C GLU A 49 -4.77 -1.14 -11.07
N ILE A 50 -3.55 -0.85 -10.59
CA ILE A 50 -3.37 -0.35 -9.22
C ILE A 50 -3.98 1.03 -9.06
N ALA A 51 -3.77 1.92 -10.04
CA ALA A 51 -4.32 3.26 -10.00
C ALA A 51 -5.85 3.26 -9.99
N GLU A 52 -6.49 2.32 -10.70
CA GLU A 52 -7.93 2.15 -10.72
C GLU A 52 -8.46 1.59 -9.40
N ILE A 53 -7.88 0.49 -8.91
CA ILE A 53 -8.36 -0.20 -7.71
C ILE A 53 -8.06 0.61 -6.44
N ALA A 54 -6.84 1.13 -6.31
CA ALA A 54 -6.34 1.74 -5.07
C ALA A 54 -6.58 3.26 -4.98
N ARG A 55 -7.23 3.89 -5.97
CA ARG A 55 -7.41 5.36 -6.04
C ARG A 55 -7.97 5.98 -4.77
N GLY A 56 -8.94 5.31 -4.16
CA GLY A 56 -9.70 5.78 -2.99
C GLY A 56 -9.23 5.20 -1.65
N TYR A 57 -8.08 4.53 -1.62
CA TYR A 57 -7.51 3.95 -0.41
C TYR A 57 -6.60 4.93 0.32
N ASP A 58 -6.48 4.76 1.63
CA ASP A 58 -5.63 5.58 2.50
C ASP A 58 -4.20 5.06 2.57
N ALA A 59 -4.01 3.76 2.39
CA ALA A 59 -2.72 3.10 2.49
C ALA A 59 -2.55 2.02 1.42
N LEU A 60 -1.31 1.80 1.01
CA LEU A 60 -0.92 0.75 0.09
C LEU A 60 0.17 -0.14 0.72
N ILE A 61 -0.02 -1.45 0.69
CA ILE A 61 1.03 -2.46 0.92
C ILE A 61 1.44 -3.00 -0.45
N ALA A 62 2.61 -2.57 -0.93
CA ALA A 62 3.09 -2.78 -2.28
C ALA A 62 4.27 -3.75 -2.37
N GLY A 63 4.34 -4.49 -3.48
CA GLY A 63 5.38 -5.46 -3.82
C GLY A 63 6.50 -4.85 -4.64
N THR A 64 6.44 -5.00 -5.97
CA THR A 64 7.43 -4.46 -6.94
C THR A 64 6.79 -3.75 -8.12
N GLU A 65 5.49 -3.52 -8.05
CA GLU A 65 4.70 -2.72 -8.98
C GLU A 65 5.15 -1.26 -9.03
N ASP A 66 4.88 -0.63 -10.17
CA ASP A 66 5.01 0.80 -10.38
C ASP A 66 3.78 1.50 -9.77
N THR A 67 4.04 2.43 -8.86
CA THR A 67 3.00 3.19 -8.14
C THR A 67 2.87 4.62 -8.63
N ALA A 68 3.60 5.05 -9.67
CA ALA A 68 3.63 6.43 -10.15
C ALA A 68 2.24 6.96 -10.50
N GLN A 69 1.49 6.19 -11.31
CA GLN A 69 0.16 6.57 -11.73
C GLN A 69 -0.81 6.66 -10.54
N LEU A 70 -0.77 5.68 -9.63
CA LEU A 70 -1.57 5.72 -8.40
C LEU A 70 -1.29 6.99 -7.60
N ILE A 71 -0.03 7.32 -7.34
CA ILE A 71 0.35 8.51 -6.58
C ILE A 71 -0.20 9.79 -7.24
N GLN A 72 -0.26 9.83 -8.59
CA GLN A 72 -0.82 10.95 -9.32
C GLN A 72 -2.34 11.05 -9.18
N VAL A 73 -3.05 9.93 -9.20
CA VAL A 73 -4.52 9.92 -9.23
C VAL A 73 -5.19 9.72 -7.87
N SER A 74 -4.43 9.33 -6.85
CA SER A 74 -4.95 9.07 -5.51
C SER A 74 -5.44 10.34 -4.85
N THR A 75 -6.59 10.26 -4.20
CA THR A 75 -7.17 11.39 -3.45
C THR A 75 -6.84 11.35 -1.96
N ASN A 76 -6.66 10.14 -1.41
CA ASN A 76 -6.58 9.91 0.03
C ASN A 76 -5.30 9.20 0.49
N LEU A 77 -4.44 8.78 -0.44
CA LEU A 77 -3.27 7.97 -0.14
C LEU A 77 -2.31 8.75 0.77
N LYS A 78 -2.00 8.19 1.94
CA LYS A 78 -1.14 8.77 2.98
C LYS A 78 0.17 8.00 3.14
N ILE A 79 0.16 6.70 2.88
CA ILE A 79 1.31 5.83 3.10
C ILE A 79 1.42 4.72 2.07
N ILE A 80 2.66 4.44 1.64
CA ILE A 80 3.03 3.25 0.88
C ILE A 80 4.03 2.46 1.73
N SER A 81 3.66 1.25 2.11
CA SER A 81 4.54 0.27 2.77
C SER A 81 5.02 -0.74 1.73
N ARG A 82 6.33 -0.81 1.53
CA ARG A 82 6.98 -1.73 0.59
C ARG A 82 7.39 -3.01 1.29
N VAL A 83 7.00 -4.12 0.69
CA VAL A 83 7.45 -5.46 1.12
C VAL A 83 8.83 -5.70 0.51
N GLY A 84 9.87 -5.63 1.36
CA GLY A 84 11.28 -5.82 0.97
C GLY A 84 12.09 -4.52 0.97
N ILE A 85 13.30 -4.60 0.40
CA ILE A 85 14.32 -3.52 0.40
C ILE A 85 14.23 -2.59 -0.81
N GLY A 86 13.65 -3.04 -1.93
CA GLY A 86 13.70 -2.32 -3.20
C GLY A 86 12.73 -1.13 -3.25
N LEU A 87 13.29 0.07 -3.39
CA LEU A 87 12.55 1.32 -3.54
C LEU A 87 12.53 1.85 -4.98
N ASP A 88 13.24 1.21 -5.92
CA ASP A 88 13.43 1.71 -7.30
C ASP A 88 12.11 1.93 -8.06
N SER A 89 11.05 1.17 -7.72
CA SER A 89 9.74 1.27 -8.36
C SER A 89 8.78 2.24 -7.66
N VAL A 90 9.23 2.95 -6.62
CA VAL A 90 8.44 3.98 -5.91
C VAL A 90 9.04 5.35 -6.22
N PRO A 91 8.31 6.26 -6.89
CA PRO A 91 8.81 7.60 -7.16
C PRO A 91 8.81 8.44 -5.88
N LEU A 92 9.91 8.37 -5.12
CA LEU A 92 10.06 8.97 -3.79
C LEU A 92 9.87 10.50 -3.79
N GLU A 93 10.38 11.20 -4.79
CA GLU A 93 10.21 12.66 -4.91
C GLU A 93 8.75 13.05 -5.15
N LEU A 94 8.02 12.25 -5.92
CA LEU A 94 6.59 12.45 -6.14
C LEU A 94 5.81 12.19 -4.85
N CYS A 95 6.15 11.14 -4.11
CA CYS A 95 5.56 10.83 -2.80
C CYS A 95 5.77 12.00 -1.83
N LYS A 96 7.02 12.50 -1.74
CA LYS A 96 7.39 13.63 -0.89
C LYS A 96 6.60 14.90 -1.24
N THR A 97 6.49 15.22 -2.52
CA THR A 97 5.72 16.38 -3.00
C THR A 97 4.23 16.26 -2.65
N ARG A 98 3.69 15.04 -2.64
CA ARG A 98 2.30 14.73 -2.30
C ARG A 98 2.05 14.54 -0.79
N GLY A 99 3.10 14.58 0.05
CA GLY A 99 2.99 14.29 1.48
C GLY A 99 2.73 12.82 1.82
N ILE A 100 3.05 11.90 0.90
CA ILE A 100 2.89 10.45 1.10
C ILE A 100 4.15 9.90 1.77
N THR A 101 3.95 9.20 2.89
CA THR A 101 5.04 8.52 3.60
C THR A 101 5.39 7.21 2.92
N VAL A 102 6.67 6.90 2.80
CA VAL A 102 7.15 5.62 2.26
C VAL A 102 7.90 4.86 3.35
N CYS A 103 7.42 3.66 3.66
CA CYS A 103 8.04 2.71 4.58
C CYS A 103 8.52 1.48 3.81
N TYR A 104 9.59 0.85 4.27
CA TYR A 104 10.14 -0.37 3.66
C TYR A 104 10.83 -1.20 4.74
N THR A 105 11.31 -2.39 4.40
CA THR A 105 12.00 -3.29 5.34
C THR A 105 13.50 -3.28 5.07
N PRO A 106 14.27 -2.29 5.58
CA PRO A 106 15.70 -2.14 5.27
C PRO A 106 16.53 -3.36 5.68
N ASP A 107 16.12 -4.07 6.74
CA ASP A 107 16.81 -5.24 7.29
C ASP A 107 16.38 -6.56 6.65
N ALA A 108 15.51 -6.54 5.61
CA ALA A 108 15.17 -7.75 4.88
C ALA A 108 16.37 -8.19 4.04
N VAL A 109 17.12 -9.17 4.57
CA VAL A 109 18.26 -9.77 3.88
C VAL A 109 17.79 -10.36 2.55
N ALA A 110 18.34 -9.87 1.44
CA ALA A 110 18.27 -10.59 0.18
C ALA A 110 19.09 -11.87 0.36
N MET A 111 18.40 -13.00 0.51
CA MET A 111 19.01 -14.31 0.66
C MET A 111 18.93 -15.07 -0.66
#